data_AF-A0A430JD91-F1
#
_entry.id   AF-A0A430JD91-F1
#
_cell.length_a   1.000
_cell.length_b   1.000
_cell.length_c   1.000
_cell.angle_alpha   90.00
_cell.angle_beta   90.00
_cell.angle_gamma   90.00
#
_symmetry.space_group_name_H-M   'P 1'
#
loop_
_entity.id
_entity.type
_entity.pdbx_description
1 polymer ?
#
loop_
_entity_poly.entity_id
_entity_poly.type
_entity_poly.pdbx_seq_one_letter_code
_entity_poly.pdbx_strand_id
1 'polypeptide(L)'
;MKKIVAGGFFLISGILLYLGIRIPAGITAAKLGGWETPPGRYGTALEAIGGAGPANIAIIFIILGTVMIVLGAFSEELRAIWKKVADKGRELAE
;
A
#
# COMPACT_ATOMS: atom_id res chain seq x y z
N MET A 1 -7.73 14.15 14.51
CA MET A 1 -6.54 13.59 15.21
C MET A 1 -6.53 12.06 15.32
N LYS A 2 -7.54 11.38 15.89
CA LYS A 2 -7.52 9.90 16.04
C LYS A 2 -7.27 9.12 14.74
N LYS A 3 -7.85 9.58 13.62
CA LYS A 3 -7.68 8.98 12.27
C LYS A 3 -6.24 9.09 11.75
N ILE A 4 -5.58 10.22 12.02
CA ILE A 4 -4.20 10.47 11.60
C ILE A 4 -3.23 9.57 12.37
N VAL A 5 -3.43 9.45 13.68
CA VAL A 5 -2.61 8.56 14.53
C VAL A 5 -2.78 7.10 14.11
N ALA A 6 -4.02 6.64 13.92
CA ALA A 6 -4.29 5.29 13.42
C ALA A 6 -3.67 5.04 12.04
N GLY A 7 -3.83 5.99 11.11
CA GLY A 7 -3.22 5.91 9.78
C GLY A 7 -1.69 5.86 9.82
N GLY A 8 -1.06 6.61 10.75
CA GLY A 8 0.38 6.56 10.99
C GLY A 8 0.85 5.18 11.44
N PHE A 9 0.14 4.54 12.37
CA PHE A 9 0.44 3.17 12.81
C PHE A 9 0.34 2.16 11.65
N PHE A 10 -0.72 2.23 10.85
CA PHE A 10 -0.87 1.36 9.67
C PHE A 10 0.22 1.59 8.64
N LEU A 11 0.58 2.85 8.37
CA LEU A 11 1.61 3.21 7.41
C LEU A 11 2.98 2.69 7.85
N ILE A 12 3.38 2.95 9.09
CA ILE A 12 4.68 2.50 9.62
C ILE A 12 4.73 0.97 9.66
N SER A 13 3.67 0.31 10.12
CA SER A 13 3.61 -1.16 10.16
C SER A 13 3.72 -1.76 8.76
N GLY A 14 3.03 -1.17 7.78
CA GLY A 14 3.11 -1.59 6.39
C GLY A 14 4.51 -1.40 5.78
N ILE A 15 5.17 -0.28 6.07
CA ILE A 15 6.56 -0.01 5.62
C ILE A 15 7.53 -1.02 6.25
N LEU A 16 7.43 -1.27 7.55
CA LEU A 16 8.28 -2.23 8.24
C LEU A 16 8.09 -3.65 7.70
N LEU A 17 6.84 -4.07 7.49
CA LEU A 17 6.53 -5.36 6.88
C LEU A 17 7.09 -5.45 5.45
N TYR A 18 6.92 -4.39 4.66
CA TYR A 18 7.43 -4.33 3.29
C TYR A 18 8.96 -4.48 3.23
N LEU A 19 9.69 -3.74 4.08
CA LEU A 19 11.14 -3.83 4.17
C LEU A 19 11.59 -5.20 4.68
N GLY A 20 10.90 -5.73 5.69
CA GLY A 20 11.17 -7.04 6.28
C GLY A 20 11.06 -8.19 5.29
N ILE A 21 10.31 -8.01 4.19
CA ILE A 21 10.17 -9.02 3.13
C ILE A 21 11.11 -8.74 1.96
N ARG A 22 11.21 -7.48 1.53
CA ARG A 22 11.97 -7.09 0.32
C ARG A 22 13.48 -7.27 0.50
N ILE A 23 14.01 -6.99 1.70
CA ILE A 23 15.44 -7.16 1.99
C ILE A 23 15.86 -8.64 1.89
N PRO A 24 15.24 -9.59 2.63
CA PRO A 24 15.61 -11.00 2.50
C PRO A 24 15.29 -11.56 1.11
N ALA A 25 14.19 -11.13 0.46
CA ALA A 25 13.90 -11.54 -0.92
C ALA A 25 15.02 -11.12 -1.88
N GLY A 26 15.57 -9.92 -1.73
CA GLY A 26 16.72 -9.45 -2.52
C GLY A 26 18.00 -10.25 -2.26
N ILE A 27 18.28 -10.59 -1.00
CA ILE A 27 19.44 -11.43 -0.63
C ILE A 27 19.29 -12.84 -1.22
N THR A 28 18.09 -13.43 -1.13
CA THR A 28 17.79 -14.75 -1.71
C THR A 28 17.86 -14.71 -3.24
N ALA A 29 17.37 -13.63 -3.86
CA ALA A 29 17.51 -13.40 -5.30
C ALA A 29 18.97 -13.42 -5.74
N ALA A 30 19.87 -12.76 -5.02
CA ALA A 30 21.29 -12.74 -5.34
C ALA A 30 21.94 -14.12 -5.30
N LYS A 31 21.44 -15.05 -4.47
CA LYS A 31 21.96 -16.41 -4.28
C LYS A 31 21.30 -17.46 -5.18
N LEU A 32 20.23 -17.11 -5.89
CA LEU A 32 19.57 -18.03 -6.83
C LEU A 32 20.50 -18.36 -8.01
N GLY A 33 20.74 -19.66 -8.21
CA GLY A 33 21.52 -20.19 -9.33
C GLY A 33 20.77 -20.20 -10.67
N GLY A 34 19.44 -20.08 -10.64
CA GLY A 34 18.57 -20.02 -11.82
C GLY A 34 17.16 -19.57 -11.45
N TRP A 35 16.40 -19.11 -12.44
CA TRP A 35 15.00 -18.73 -12.29
C TRP A 35 14.26 -18.92 -13.61
N GLU A 36 12.96 -19.19 -13.53
CA GLU A 36 12.08 -19.22 -14.69
C GLU A 36 11.38 -17.87 -14.86
N THR A 37 11.00 -17.55 -16.11
CA THR A 37 10.28 -16.31 -16.42
C THR A 37 8.96 -16.68 -17.11
N PRO A 38 7.79 -16.41 -16.50
CA PRO A 38 7.52 -15.81 -15.17
C PRO A 38 7.72 -16.82 -14.01
N PRO A 39 7.96 -16.41 -12.74
CA PRO A 39 7.81 -15.08 -12.12
C PRO A 39 9.10 -14.23 -12.06
N GLY A 40 10.21 -14.69 -12.67
CA GLY A 40 11.49 -13.97 -12.70
C GLY A 40 12.26 -14.08 -11.39
N ARG A 41 13.54 -13.68 -11.40
CA ARG A 41 14.49 -13.92 -10.28
C ARG A 41 13.98 -13.47 -8.91
N TYR A 42 13.46 -12.24 -8.84
CA TYR A 42 12.94 -11.70 -7.58
C TYR A 42 11.62 -12.39 -7.17
N GLY A 43 10.74 -12.69 -8.12
CA GLY A 43 9.49 -13.41 -7.86
C GLY A 43 9.75 -14.81 -7.31
N THR A 44 10.67 -15.55 -7.92
CA THR A 44 11.13 -16.87 -7.44
C THR A 44 11.72 -16.76 -6.03
N ALA A 45 12.55 -15.74 -5.78
CA ALA A 45 13.10 -15.50 -4.44
C ALA A 45 12.03 -15.19 -3.40
N LEU A 46 11.03 -14.39 -3.79
CA LEU A 46 9.93 -13.96 -2.95
C LEU A 46 9.02 -15.14 -2.59
N GLU A 47 8.74 -16.01 -3.55
CA GLU A 47 8.00 -17.26 -3.32
C GLU A 47 8.78 -18.23 -2.45
N ALA A 48 10.09 -18.39 -2.69
CA ALA A 48 10.95 -19.27 -1.92
C ALA A 48 11.01 -18.91 -0.43
N ILE A 49 10.90 -17.63 -0.08
CA ILE A 49 10.85 -17.18 1.33
C ILE A 49 9.41 -17.06 1.87
N GLY A 50 8.39 -17.45 1.11
CA GLY A 50 6.98 -17.27 1.48
C GLY A 50 6.52 -15.81 1.59
N GLY A 51 7.27 -14.89 0.96
CA GLY A 51 7.07 -13.44 1.08
C GLY A 51 5.97 -12.87 0.18
N ALA A 52 5.43 -13.64 -0.76
CA ALA A 52 4.45 -13.14 -1.73
C ALA A 52 3.15 -12.66 -1.07
N GLY A 53 2.56 -13.45 -0.18
CA GLY A 53 1.36 -13.07 0.58
C GLY A 53 1.62 -11.88 1.52
N PRO A 54 2.63 -11.95 2.39
CA PRO A 54 3.01 -10.84 3.27
C PRO A 54 3.31 -9.53 2.53
N ALA A 55 3.88 -9.58 1.31
CA ALA A 55 4.17 -8.39 0.52
C ALA A 55 2.90 -7.67 0.08
N ASN A 56 1.87 -8.43 -0.31
CA ASN A 56 0.56 -7.88 -0.67
C ASN A 56 -0.12 -7.22 0.55
N ILE A 57 -0.03 -7.86 1.72
CA ILE A 57 -0.58 -7.29 2.98
C ILE A 57 0.13 -5.98 3.34
N ALA A 58 1.46 -5.92 3.19
CA ALA A 58 2.24 -4.71 3.44
C ALA A 58 1.78 -3.54 2.57
N ILE A 59 1.54 -3.79 1.28
CA ILE A 59 1.02 -2.78 0.34
C ILE A 59 -0.37 -2.31 0.76
N ILE A 60 -1.27 -3.22 1.15
CA ILE A 60 -2.61 -2.87 1.64
C ILE A 60 -2.52 -1.96 2.87
N PHE A 61 -1.63 -2.27 3.82
CA PHE A 61 -1.44 -1.47 5.02
C PHE A 61 -0.88 -0.08 4.71
N ILE A 62 0.05 0.03 3.77
CA ILE A 62 0.59 1.32 3.31
C ILE A 62 -0.53 2.15 2.67
N ILE A 63 -1.32 1.56 1.78
CA ILE A 63 -2.43 2.26 1.11
C ILE A 63 -3.47 2.72 2.12
N LEU A 64 -3.94 1.82 3.00
CA LEU A 64 -4.92 2.15 4.03
C LEU A 64 -4.40 3.22 4.99
N GLY A 65 -3.16 3.09 5.46
CA GLY A 65 -2.53 4.09 6.32
C GLY A 65 -2.46 5.46 5.67
N THR A 66 -2.04 5.51 4.40
CA THR A 66 -1.97 6.74 3.61
C THR A 66 -3.34 7.38 3.43
N VAL A 67 -4.34 6.59 3.04
CA VAL A 67 -5.73 7.06 2.86
C VAL A 67 -6.28 7.60 4.18
N MET A 68 -6.07 6.91 5.30
CA MET A 68 -6.53 7.39 6.61
C MET A 68 -5.87 8.69 7.05
N ILE A 69 -4.58 8.87 6.76
CA ILE A 69 -3.87 10.13 7.04
C ILE A 69 -4.45 11.25 6.18
N VAL A 70 -4.61 11.04 4.87
CA VAL A 70 -5.16 12.05 3.95
C VAL A 70 -6.58 12.44 4.34
N LEU A 71 -7.46 11.45 4.58
CA LEU A 71 -8.84 11.70 5.05
C LEU A 71 -8.88 12.38 6.42
N GLY A 72 -7.88 12.13 7.27
CA GLY A 72 -7.78 12.72 8.60
C GLY A 72 -7.23 14.14 8.61
N ALA A 73 -6.31 14.45 7.69
CA ALA A 73 -5.64 15.74 7.58
C ALA A 73 -6.43 16.75 6.74
N PHE A 74 -7.06 16.28 5.65
CA PHE A 74 -7.76 17.12 4.69
C PHE A 74 -9.29 16.94 4.73
N SER A 75 -9.85 16.64 5.91
CA SER A 75 -11.27 16.26 6.01
C SER A 75 -12.22 17.36 5.53
N GLU A 76 -11.85 18.64 5.70
CA GLU A 76 -12.68 19.77 5.29
C GLU A 76 -12.54 20.07 3.80
N GLU A 77 -11.32 20.01 3.25
CA GLU A 77 -11.05 20.20 1.83
C GLU A 77 -11.67 19.07 1.00
N LEU A 78 -11.59 17.83 1.46
CA LEU A 78 -12.25 16.68 0.83
C LEU A 78 -13.77 16.83 0.85
N ARG A 79 -14.35 17.32 1.96
CA ARG A 79 -15.79 17.57 2.05
C ARG A 79 -16.22 18.65 1.08
N ALA A 80 -15.42 19.71 0.90
CA ALA A 80 -15.68 20.75 -0.08
C ALA A 80 -15.60 20.23 -1.53
N ILE A 81 -14.60 19.39 -1.85
CA ILE A 81 -14.47 18.77 -3.18
C ILE A 81 -15.65 17.83 -3.45
N TRP A 82 -16.01 16.97 -2.49
CA TRP A 82 -17.16 16.06 -2.62
C TRP A 82 -18.46 16.80 -2.86
N LYS A 83 -18.68 17.93 -2.16
CA LYS A 83 -19.86 18.76 -2.38
C LYS A 83 -19.89 19.32 -3.81
N LYS A 84 -18.77 19.86 -4.30
CA LYS A 84 -18.67 20.36 -5.69
C LYS A 84 -18.92 19.26 -6.74
N VAL A 85 -18.41 18.05 -6.51
CA VAL A 85 -18.63 16.91 -7.41
C VAL A 85 -20.10 16.48 -7.38
N ALA A 86 -20.72 16.42 -6.21
CA ALA A 86 -22.12 16.06 -6.06
C ALA A 86 -23.06 17.10 -6.72
N ASP A 87 -22.78 18.39 -6.52
CA ASP A 87 -23.57 19.49 -7.10
C ASP A 87 -23.44 19.47 -8.63
N LYS A 88 -22.23 19.32 -9.17
CA LYS A 88 -22.01 19.21 -10.62
C LYS A 88 -22.66 17.96 -11.22
N GLY A 89 -22.72 16.86 -10.47
CA GLY A 89 -23.41 15.65 -10.90
C GLY A 89 -24.93 15.83 -11.02
N ARG A 90 -25.53 16.69 -10.19
CA ARG A 90 -26.96 17.03 -10.28
C ARG A 90 -27.27 17.94 -11.47
N GLU A 91 -26.43 18.94 -11.73
CA GLU A 91 -26.59 19.83 -12.90
C GLU A 91 -26.53 19.07 -14.24
N LEU A 92 -25.84 17.92 -14.30
CA LEU A 92 -25.75 17.09 -15.50
C LEU A 92 -26.91 16.08 -15.64
N ALA A 93 -27.73 15.92 -14.60
CA ALA A 93 -28.84 14.97 -14.56
C ALA A 93 -30.21 15.62 -14.79
N GLU A 94 -30.27 16.96 -14.81
CA GLU A 94 -31.43 17.79 -15.19
C GLU A 94 -31.32 18.22 -16.66
#